data_AF-U1Q0M4-F1
#
_entry.id   AF-U1Q0M4-F1
#
_cell.length_a   1.000
_cell.length_b   1.000
_cell.length_c   1.000
_cell.angle_alpha   90.00
_cell.angle_beta   90.00
_cell.angle_gamma   90.00
#
_symmetry.space_group_name_H-M   'P 1'
#
loop_
_entity.id
_entity.type
_entity.pdbx_description
1 polymer ?
#
loop_
_entity_poly.entity_id
_entity_poly.type
_entity_poly.pdbx_seq_one_letter_code
_entity_poly.pdbx_strand_id
1 'polypeptide(L)' 'MSQDVLSFTPLNPAPPDAVPLVVGLDLGGTKMAAALVGADGALQGPVASCPTPAHDGPAAMLDSISVLVQEVVAAGG' A
#
# COMPACT_ATOMS: atom_id res chain seq x y z
N MET A 1 10.45 -20.62 2.39
CA MET A 1 9.31 -20.10 3.17
C MET A 1 8.08 -20.19 2.29
N SER A 2 7.04 -20.91 2.71
CA SER A 2 5.74 -20.90 2.02
C SER A 2 4.97 -19.71 2.58
N GLN A 3 4.74 -18.67 1.78
CA GLN A 3 3.81 -17.62 2.17
C GLN A 3 2.42 -18.19 1.93
N ASP A 4 1.68 -18.47 3.00
CA ASP A 4 0.25 -18.77 2.90
C ASP A 4 -0.44 -17.52 2.34
N VAL A 5 -0.75 -17.54 1.03
CA VAL A 5 -1.55 -16.50 0.40
C VAL A 5 -2.98 -16.73 0.87
N LEU A 6 -3.37 -16.04 1.94
CA LEU A 6 -4.74 -16.04 2.41
C LEU A 6 -5.63 -15.49 1.27
N SER A 7 -6.68 -16.24 0.93
CA SER A 7 -7.67 -15.77 -0.04
C SER A 7 -8.32 -14.50 0.50
N PHE A 8 -8.08 -13.37 -0.17
CA PHE A 8 -8.67 -12.09 0.19
C PHE A 8 -10.05 -11.97 -0.46
N THR A 9 -11.09 -11.81 0.35
CA THR A 9 -12.40 -11.34 -0.13
C THR A 9 -12.47 -9.83 0.11
N PRO A 10 -12.56 -8.99 -0.94
CA PRO A 10 -12.65 -7.56 -0.76
C PRO A 10 -13.89 -7.17 0.03
N LEU A 11 -13.74 -6.27 1.00
CA LEU A 11 -14.86 -5.72 1.77
C LEU A 11 -15.87 -4.97 0.89
N ASN A 12 -15.39 -4.42 -0.24
CA ASN A 12 -16.21 -3.80 -1.26
C ASN A 12 -15.82 -4.35 -2.64
N PRO A 13 -16.64 -5.22 -3.26
CA PRO A 13 -16.33 -5.77 -4.57
C PRO A 13 -16.40 -4.65 -5.63
N ALA A 14 -15.34 -4.56 -6.44
CA ALA A 14 -15.32 -3.70 -7.61
C ALA A 14 -16.31 -4.21 -8.67
N PRO A 15 -16.80 -3.35 -9.59
CA PRO A 15 -17.58 -3.81 -10.74
C PRO A 15 -16.80 -4.84 -11.56
N PRO A 16 -17.49 -5.77 -12.26
CA PRO A 16 -16.87 -6.94 -12.88
C PRO A 16 -15.82 -6.62 -13.95
N ASP A 17 -15.87 -5.42 -14.54
CA ASP A 17 -14.93 -4.97 -15.57
C ASP A 17 -13.80 -4.07 -15.03
N ALA A 18 -13.76 -3.82 -13.71
CA ALA A 18 -12.67 -3.06 -13.12
C ALA A 18 -11.40 -3.90 -13.05
N VAL A 19 -10.29 -3.33 -13.54
CA VAL A 19 -8.97 -3.92 -13.33
C VAL A 19 -8.62 -3.76 -11.86
N PRO A 20 -8.41 -4.84 -11.10
CA PRO A 20 -8.15 -4.73 -9.66
C PRO A 20 -6.78 -4.08 -9.44
N LEU A 21 -6.77 -3.06 -8.58
CA LEU A 21 -5.57 -2.41 -8.09
C LEU A 21 -5.36 -2.74 -6.62
N VAL A 22 -4.11 -2.86 -6.22
CA VAL A 22 -3.71 -3.06 -4.82
C VAL A 22 -2.72 -1.99 -4.41
N VAL A 23 -2.69 -1.66 -3.12
CA VAL A 23 -1.62 -0.84 -2.55
C VAL A 23 -0.56 -1.76 -1.98
N GLY A 24 0.65 -1.67 -2.51
CA GLY A 24 1.83 -2.28 -1.92
C GLY A 24 2.45 -1.33 -0.91
N LEU A 25 2.76 -1.82 0.29
CA LEU A 25 3.46 -1.08 1.35
C LEU A 25 4.71 -1.87 1.78
N ASP A 26 5.88 -1.28 1.61
CA ASP A 26 7.15 -1.77 2.12
C ASP A 26 7.51 -1.02 3.40
N LEU A 27 7.52 -1.74 4.52
CA LEU A 27 7.86 -1.22 5.83
C LEU A 27 9.29 -1.63 6.19
N GLY A 28 10.24 -0.76 5.85
CA GLY A 28 11.64 -0.90 6.26
C GLY A 28 11.92 -0.29 7.64
N GLY A 29 13.08 -0.62 8.21
CA GLY A 29 13.49 -0.09 9.52
C GLY A 29 13.78 1.42 9.52
N THR A 30 14.18 1.99 8.38
CA THR A 30 14.53 3.42 8.24
C THR A 30 13.67 4.19 7.24
N LYS A 31 13.03 3.48 6.31
CA LYS A 31 12.19 4.06 5.27
C LYS A 31 10.97 3.18 5.04
N MET A 32 9.84 3.82 4.83
CA MET A 32 8.64 3.19 4.30
C MET A 32 8.39 3.68 2.87
N ALA A 33 7.81 2.82 2.03
CA ALA A 33 7.40 3.20 0.68
C ALA A 33 6.06 2.55 0.34
N ALA A 34 5.22 3.26 -0.41
CA ALA A 34 3.96 2.75 -0.92
C ALA A 34 3.85 2.99 -2.42
N ALA A 35 3.11 2.13 -3.11
CA ALA A 35 2.76 2.30 -4.51
C ALA A 35 1.41 1.65 -4.81
N LEU A 36 0.72 2.19 -5.80
CA LEU A 36 -0.42 1.52 -6.43
C LEU A 36 0.11 0.51 -7.47
N VAL A 37 -0.42 -0.71 -7.46
CA VAL A 37 0.08 -1.83 -8.26
C VAL A 37 -1.07 -2.51 -9.00
N GLY A 38 -0.87 -2.73 -10.30
CA GLY A 38 -1.78 -3.49 -11.14
C GLY A 38 -1.68 -4.99 -10.94
N ALA A 39 -2.66 -5.74 -11.45
CA ALA A 39 -2.68 -7.21 -11.36
C ALA A 39 -1.48 -7.90 -12.04
N ASP A 40 -0.81 -7.21 -12.97
CA ASP A 40 0.42 -7.65 -13.64
C ASP A 40 1.70 -7.35 -12.84
N GLY A 41 1.57 -6.71 -11.67
CA GLY A 41 2.68 -6.25 -10.83
C GLY A 41 3.28 -4.92 -11.27
N ALA A 42 2.73 -4.25 -12.28
CA ALA A 42 3.23 -2.95 -12.73
C ALA A 42 2.77 -1.82 -11.79
N LEU A 43 3.67 -0.87 -11.52
CA LEU A 43 3.35 0.32 -10.74
C LEU A 43 2.43 1.25 -11.53
N GLN A 44 1.33 1.67 -10.89
CA GLN A 44 0.31 2.55 -11.46
C GLN A 44 0.46 3.95 -10.86
N GLY A 45 1.53 4.66 -11.25
CA GLY A 45 1.85 6.00 -10.76
C GLY A 45 3.13 6.08 -9.93
N PRO A 46 3.37 7.21 -9.24
CA PRO A 46 4.57 7.42 -8.46
C PRO A 46 4.60 6.56 -7.18
N VAL A 47 5.82 6.27 -6.72
CA VAL A 47 6.06 5.68 -5.40
C VAL A 47 6.12 6.81 -4.37
N ALA A 48 5.30 6.72 -3.33
CA ALA A 48 5.39 7.59 -2.16
C ALA A 48 6.38 7.00 -1.14
N SER A 49 7.10 7.83 -0.39
CA SER A 49 7.99 7.34 0.66
C SER A 49 8.27 8.36 1.75
N CYS A 50 8.53 7.88 2.96
CA CYS A 50 8.92 8.70 4.10
C CYS A 50 9.89 7.92 5.03
N PRO A 51 10.63 8.59 5.92
CA PRO A 51 11.38 7.92 6.98
C PRO A 51 10.45 7.12 7.90
N THR A 52 10.95 6.02 8.45
CA THR A 52 10.21 5.23 9.44
C THR A 52 10.25 5.94 10.81
N PRO A 53 9.10 6.30 11.41
CA PRO A 53 9.03 6.93 12.74
C PRO A 53 9.23 5.89 13.86
N ALA A 54 10.34 5.16 13.82
CA ALA A 54 10.56 3.95 14.63
C ALA A 54 10.59 4.22 16.15
N HIS A 55 10.88 5.45 16.55
CA HIS A 55 10.99 5.85 17.96
C HIS A 55 9.81 6.69 18.46
N ASP A 56 8.91 7.09 17.55
CA ASP A 56 7.78 7.98 17.86
C ASP A 56 6.54 7.19 18.31
N GLY A 57 6.61 5.86 18.23
CA GLY A 57 5.61 4.93 18.74
C GLY A 57 4.59 4.46 17.70
N PRO A 58 3.69 3.52 18.09
CA PRO A 58 2.81 2.83 17.13
C PRO A 58 1.79 3.75 16.44
N ALA A 59 1.31 4.80 17.13
CA ALA A 59 0.34 5.73 16.54
C ALA A 59 0.95 6.52 15.38
N ALA A 60 2.15 7.09 15.58
CA ALA A 60 2.88 7.79 14.54
C ALA A 60 3.19 6.89 13.33
N MET A 61 3.42 5.60 13.58
CA MET A 61 3.62 4.59 12.53
C MET A 61 2.35 4.40 11.69
N LEU A 62 1.21 4.18 12.33
CA LEU A 62 -0.07 4.00 11.64
C LEU A 62 -0.50 5.27 10.89
N ASP A 63 -0.28 6.45 11.47
CA ASP A 63 -0.55 7.73 10.80
C ASP A 63 0.30 7.88 9.54
N SER A 64 1.61 7.59 9.64
CA SER A 64 2.52 7.67 8.48
C SER A 64 2.15 6.66 7.38
N ILE A 65 1.75 5.45 7.75
CA ILE A 65 1.24 4.44 6.81
C ILE A 65 -0.04 4.94 6.14
N SER A 66 -0.98 5.47 6.91
CA SER A 66 -2.25 6.00 6.41
C SER A 66 -2.03 7.14 5.40
N VAL A 67 -1.09 8.04 5.69
CA VAL A 67 -0.69 9.12 4.77
C VAL A 67 -0.13 8.56 3.47
N LEU A 68 0.84 7.63 3.52
CA LEU A 68 1.41 7.01 2.32
C LEU A 68 0.35 6.31 1.46
N VAL A 69 -0.58 5.59 2.09
CA VAL A 69 -1.68 4.92 1.38
C VAL A 69 -2.60 5.95 0.70
N GLN A 70 -2.96 7.01 1.40
CA GLN A 70 -3.80 8.08 0.83
C GLN A 70 -3.12 8.78 -0.35
N GLU A 71 -1.81 9.04 -0.26
CA GLU A 71 -1.05 9.68 -1.34
C GLU A 71 -1.05 8.85 -2.63
N VAL A 72 -0.80 7.54 -2.54
CA VAL A 72 -0.73 6.69 -3.74
C VAL A 72 -2.11 6.38 -4.33
N VAL A 73 -3.15 6.33 -3.49
CA VAL A 73 -4.54 6.22 -3.97
C VAL A 73 -4.96 7.50 -4.68
N ALA A 74 -4.67 8.67 -4.11
CA ALA A 74 -5.01 9.96 -4.73
C ALA A 74 -4.25 10.19 -6.05
N ALA A 75 -3.03 9.68 -6.16
CA ALA A 75 -2.25 9.76 -7.40
C ALA A 75 -2.74 8.80 -8.51
N GLY A 76 -3.47 7.73 -8.14
CA GLY A 76 -3.96 6.70 -9.05
C GLY A 76 -5.28 7.02 -9.77
N GLY A 77 -6.05 7.98 -9.26
CA GLY A 77 -7.36 8.36 -9.80
C GLY A 77 -8.55 7.75 -9.07
#